data_AF-A0AAD5XYG0-F1
#
_entry.id   AF-A0AAD5XYG0-F1
#
_cell.length_a   1.000
_cell.length_b   1.000
_cell.length_c   1.000
_cell.angle_alpha   90.00
_cell.angle_beta   90.00
_cell.angle_gamma   90.00
#
_symmetry.space_group_name_H-M   'P 1'
#
loop_
_entity.id
_entity.type
_entity.pdbx_description
1 polymer ?
#
loop_
_entity_poly.entity_id
_entity_poly.type
_entity_poly.pdbx_seq_one_letter_code
_entity_poly.pdbx_strand_id
1 'polypeptide(L)'
;MALDITLIVVSSIFALLIIVAALYFLIYFQHPDDKWRAWFPKFVVVAGLSLSAYNIFLLPLDVANQRGSVTGGIPLGTMTMLTIVFYITTTIMVLVVVPFTVFWYEGLDNDDDVESSSLGKQILYAVKWVIPLDLLMFGGIIALYWFFGSASIKVVNLTGNLQPRGDFINFDYCAQPFTCIKTNTIVNVAVSPFVYVIACVSFLGSVIMSIFGGLGFIALPIDLIEGFIHRTKPISTALYEERKAIIGQKATILHEAGEAIMAEIKGQKQGGIGLNRRQRNLKRKENDFRRDVMIIEIHYQRLEDSYKHAGGDFLLQIGKLVAGIIG
;
A
#
# COMPACT_ATOMS: atom_id res chain seq x y z
N MET A 1 -10.75 27.13 27.10
CA MET A 1 -10.19 26.61 25.84
C MET A 1 -8.71 26.97 25.82
N ALA A 2 -7.84 26.06 26.24
CA ALA A 2 -6.41 26.21 26.02
C ALA A 2 -6.08 25.37 24.79
N LEU A 3 -5.67 26.04 23.71
CA LEU A 3 -5.14 25.38 22.53
C LEU A 3 -3.89 24.61 22.97
N ASP A 4 -3.88 23.30 22.79
CA ASP A 4 -2.72 22.48 23.14
C ASP A 4 -1.65 22.61 22.05
N ILE A 5 -0.88 23.70 22.15
CA ILE A 5 0.18 24.05 21.20
C ILE A 5 1.20 22.90 21.09
N THR A 6 1.45 22.19 22.19
CA THR A 6 2.39 21.05 22.22
C THR A 6 1.88 19.90 21.35
N LEU A 7 0.60 19.53 21.47
CA LEU A 7 0.01 18.47 20.64
C LEU A 7 0.06 18.83 19.15
N ILE A 8 -0.24 20.09 18.81
CA ILE A 8 -0.18 20.57 17.43
C ILE A 8 1.24 20.48 16.88
N VAL A 9 2.24 21.02 17.59
CA VAL A 9 3.64 20.99 17.17
C VAL A 9 4.14 19.56 16.99
N VAL A 10 3.86 18.67 17.96
CA VAL A 10 4.27 17.27 17.89
C VAL A 10 3.60 16.59 16.68
N SER A 11 2.29 16.77 16.49
CA SER A 11 1.57 16.18 15.37
C SER A 11 2.09 16.68 14.01
N SER A 12 2.45 17.96 13.89
CA SER A 12 3.06 18.51 12.67
C SER A 12 4.45 17.93 12.40
N ILE A 13 5.28 17.75 13.44
CA ILE A 13 6.60 17.14 13.29
C ILE A 13 6.47 15.69 12.80
N PHE A 14 5.60 14.90 13.43
CA PHE A 14 5.35 13.52 12.99
C PHE A 14 4.78 13.48 11.57
N ALA A 15 3.89 14.41 11.22
CA ALA A 15 3.34 14.50 9.87
C ALA A 15 4.43 14.73 8.80
N LEU A 16 5.41 15.58 9.10
CA LEU A 16 6.55 15.85 8.22
C LEU A 16 7.52 14.66 8.15
N LEU A 17 7.80 14.01 9.27
CA LEU A 17 8.62 12.79 9.31
C LEU A 17 8.03 11.67 8.45
N ILE A 18 6.71 11.51 8.47
CA ILE A 18 6.00 10.54 7.62
C ILE A 18 6.20 10.84 6.14
N ILE A 19 6.12 12.11 5.72
CA ILE A 19 6.36 12.50 4.32
C ILE A 19 7.81 12.18 3.93
N VAL A 20 8.77 12.50 4.80
CA VAL A 20 10.19 12.19 4.56
C VAL A 20 10.40 10.67 4.44
N ALA A 21 9.77 9.88 5.31
CA ALA A 21 9.82 8.42 5.25
C ALA A 21 9.18 7.87 3.96
N ALA A 22 8.04 8.42 3.52
CA ALA A 22 7.39 8.04 2.27
C ALA A 22 8.25 8.38 1.04
N LEU A 23 8.92 9.53 1.04
CA LEU A 23 9.89 9.91 -0.01
C LEU A 23 11.10 8.98 -0.03
N TYR A 24 11.66 8.66 1.14
CA TYR A 24 12.77 7.72 1.27
C TYR A 24 12.37 6.35 0.71
N PHE A 25 11.20 5.84 1.10
CA PHE A 25 10.67 4.56 0.61
C PHE A 25 10.55 4.56 -0.92
N LEU A 26 9.99 5.62 -1.51
CA LEU A 26 9.89 5.74 -2.97
C LEU A 26 11.28 5.75 -3.63
N ILE A 27 12.23 6.53 -3.11
CA ILE A 27 13.56 6.65 -3.71
C ILE A 27 14.33 5.32 -3.64
N TYR A 28 14.11 4.53 -2.58
CA TYR A 28 14.76 3.25 -2.37
C TYR A 28 14.18 2.14 -3.27
N PHE A 29 12.85 2.09 -3.45
CA PHE A 29 12.17 1.04 -4.22
C PHE A 29 11.88 1.39 -5.68
N GLN A 30 12.19 2.62 -6.13
CA GLN A 30 12.04 2.96 -7.56
C GLN A 30 13.02 2.18 -8.44
N HIS A 31 12.56 1.76 -9.62
CA HIS A 31 13.42 1.12 -10.60
C HIS A 31 14.44 2.14 -11.18
N PRO A 32 15.71 1.75 -11.41
CA PRO A 32 16.73 2.67 -11.94
C PRO A 32 16.34 3.34 -13.26
N ASP A 33 15.60 2.64 -14.12
CA ASP A 33 15.15 3.15 -15.42
C ASP A 33 14.09 4.26 -15.31
N ASP A 34 13.39 4.36 -14.17
CA ASP A 34 12.31 5.32 -13.96
C ASP A 34 12.77 6.53 -13.12
N LYS A 35 14.06 6.68 -12.81
CA LYS A 35 14.56 7.72 -11.88
C LYS A 35 14.11 9.15 -12.21
N TRP A 36 13.93 9.47 -13.49
CA TRP A 36 13.57 10.82 -13.97
C TRP A 36 12.29 10.90 -14.80
N ARG A 37 11.49 9.82 -14.85
CA ARG A 37 10.19 9.78 -15.54
C ARG A 37 9.02 9.65 -14.54
N ALA A 38 7.80 9.77 -15.06
CA ALA A 38 6.54 9.53 -14.37
C ALA A 38 6.35 10.23 -12.99
N TRP A 39 6.43 11.56 -12.95
CA TRP A 39 6.26 12.34 -11.71
C TRP A 39 4.87 12.24 -11.08
N PHE A 40 3.81 12.11 -11.89
CA PHE A 40 2.44 12.08 -11.38
C PHE A 40 2.14 10.81 -10.54
N PRO A 41 2.43 9.58 -11.01
CA PRO A 41 2.31 8.38 -10.17
C PRO A 41 3.15 8.44 -8.90
N LYS A 42 4.36 9.01 -8.97
CA LYS A 42 5.22 9.16 -7.79
C LYS A 42 4.61 10.04 -6.71
N PHE A 43 4.02 11.18 -7.10
CA PHE A 43 3.29 12.04 -6.17
C PHE A 43 2.12 11.29 -5.52
N VAL A 44 1.36 10.55 -6.32
CA VAL A 44 0.23 9.74 -5.85
C VAL A 44 0.67 8.68 -4.84
N VAL A 45 1.80 8.00 -5.08
CA VAL A 45 2.36 7.02 -4.14
C VAL A 45 2.75 7.67 -2.81
N VAL A 46 3.48 8.79 -2.84
CA VAL A 46 3.88 9.51 -1.61
C VAL A 46 2.67 10.01 -0.84
N ALA A 47 1.68 10.57 -1.53
CA ALA A 47 0.42 11.02 -0.93
C ALA A 47 -0.36 9.86 -0.31
N GLY A 48 -0.46 8.72 -1.01
CA GLY A 48 -1.12 7.51 -0.52
C GLY A 48 -0.46 6.91 0.71
N LEU A 49 0.88 6.79 0.71
CA LEU A 49 1.67 6.32 1.86
C LEU A 49 1.57 7.28 3.06
N SER A 50 1.56 8.58 2.81
CA SER A 50 1.41 9.57 3.89
C SER A 50 0.01 9.51 4.49
N LEU A 51 -1.02 9.44 3.64
CA LEU A 51 -2.42 9.41 4.06
C LEU A 51 -2.76 8.13 4.86
N SER A 52 -2.21 6.97 4.46
CA SER A 52 -2.40 5.72 5.20
C SER A 52 -1.80 5.80 6.61
N ALA A 53 -0.60 6.35 6.75
CA ALA A 53 0.03 6.57 8.04
C ALA A 53 -0.77 7.58 8.90
N TYR A 54 -1.26 8.67 8.29
CA TYR A 54 -2.10 9.64 9.00
C TYR A 54 -3.36 8.99 9.57
N ASN A 55 -4.06 8.15 8.81
CA ASN A 55 -5.24 7.43 9.31
C ASN A 55 -4.96 6.58 10.56
N ILE A 56 -3.76 6.01 10.68
CA ILE A 56 -3.35 5.25 11.87
C ILE A 56 -3.13 6.19 13.06
N PHE A 57 -2.49 7.34 12.85
CA PHE A 57 -2.20 8.31 13.91
C PHE A 57 -3.39 9.15 14.36
N LEU A 58 -4.51 9.16 13.61
CA LEU A 58 -5.73 9.83 14.02
C LEU A 58 -6.29 9.32 15.36
N LEU A 59 -6.20 8.02 15.63
CA LEU A 59 -6.73 7.44 16.86
C LEU A 59 -5.91 7.84 18.10
N PRO A 60 -4.57 7.70 18.11
CA PRO A 60 -3.74 8.25 19.18
C PRO A 60 -3.91 9.76 19.35
N LEU A 61 -4.09 10.51 18.25
CA LEU A 61 -4.32 11.95 18.30
C LEU A 61 -5.65 12.30 18.97
N ASP A 62 -6.72 11.56 18.68
CA ASP A 62 -8.03 11.75 19.32
C ASP A 62 -7.97 11.43 20.82
N VAL A 63 -7.33 10.31 21.20
CA VAL A 63 -7.10 9.93 22.60
C VAL A 63 -6.28 10.99 23.34
N ALA A 64 -5.20 11.49 22.73
CA ALA A 64 -4.36 12.54 23.30
C ALA A 64 -5.09 13.88 23.43
N ASN A 65 -5.96 14.22 22.47
CA ASN A 65 -6.74 15.46 22.50
C ASN A 65 -7.79 15.46 23.63
N GLN A 66 -8.46 14.32 23.86
CA GLN A 66 -9.51 14.23 24.89
C GLN A 66 -8.95 14.27 26.33
N ARG A 67 -7.68 13.88 26.55
CA ARG A 67 -7.01 13.89 27.87
C ARG A 67 -7.84 13.22 29.00
N GLY A 68 -8.72 12.28 28.66
CA GLY A 68 -9.64 11.63 29.61
C GLY A 68 -10.82 12.48 30.11
N SER A 69 -11.10 13.64 29.49
CA SER A 69 -12.24 14.50 29.82
C SER A 69 -13.15 14.73 28.62
N VAL A 70 -14.46 14.65 28.83
CA VAL A 70 -15.49 14.94 27.81
C VAL A 70 -15.46 16.40 27.33
N THR A 71 -14.78 17.29 28.08
CA THR A 71 -14.70 18.74 27.79
C THR A 71 -13.27 19.25 27.57
N GLY A 72 -12.28 18.36 27.50
CA GLY A 72 -10.88 18.72 27.28
C GLY A 72 -10.53 18.87 25.79
N GLY A 73 -9.66 19.83 25.46
CA GLY A 73 -9.01 19.93 24.14
C GLY A 73 -9.79 20.69 23.05
N ILE A 74 -9.46 20.36 21.79
CA ILE A 74 -10.18 20.84 20.59
C ILE A 74 -11.60 20.26 20.63
N PRO A 75 -12.65 21.04 20.30
CA PRO A 75 -14.03 20.58 20.39
C PRO A 75 -14.24 19.23 19.69
N LEU A 76 -14.97 18.32 20.34
CA LEU A 76 -15.22 16.96 19.83
C LEU A 76 -15.73 16.98 18.37
N GLY A 77 -16.58 17.95 18.03
CA GLY A 77 -17.09 18.13 16.68
C GLY A 77 -16.01 18.46 15.63
N THR A 78 -14.96 19.20 15.98
CA THR A 78 -13.85 19.51 15.04
C THR A 78 -12.96 18.29 14.81
N MET A 79 -12.73 17.47 15.83
CA MET A 79 -11.98 16.21 15.68
C MET A 79 -12.75 15.18 14.86
N THR A 80 -14.07 15.03 15.08
CA THR A 80 -14.89 14.15 14.24
C THR A 80 -14.89 14.60 12.78
N MET A 81 -14.97 15.90 12.52
CA MET A 81 -14.87 16.44 11.16
C MET A 81 -13.52 16.14 10.51
N LEU A 82 -12.42 16.31 11.26
CA LEU A 82 -11.08 16.00 10.78
C LEU A 82 -10.98 14.51 10.40
N THR A 83 -11.41 13.61 11.27
CA THR A 83 -11.40 12.17 10.99
C THR A 83 -12.23 11.80 9.75
N ILE A 84 -13.43 12.39 9.61
CA ILE A 84 -14.27 12.19 8.42
C ILE A 84 -13.58 12.69 7.15
N VAL A 85 -12.92 13.85 7.19
CA VAL A 85 -12.19 14.39 6.02
C VAL A 85 -11.08 13.45 5.57
N PHE A 86 -10.30 12.90 6.50
CA PHE A 86 -9.25 11.92 6.19
C PHE A 86 -9.83 10.64 5.59
N TYR A 87 -10.94 10.12 6.13
CA TYR A 87 -11.60 8.94 5.57
C TYR A 87 -12.21 9.19 4.19
N ILE A 88 -12.81 10.36 3.95
CA ILE A 88 -13.32 10.74 2.62
C ILE A 88 -12.16 10.85 1.63
N THR A 89 -11.08 11.50 2.02
CA THR A 89 -9.90 11.68 1.16
C THR A 89 -9.28 10.31 0.83
N THR A 90 -9.22 9.40 1.80
CA THR A 90 -8.74 8.02 1.59
C THR A 90 -9.65 7.25 0.65
N THR A 91 -10.96 7.41 0.81
CA THR A 91 -11.96 6.77 -0.07
C THR A 91 -11.82 7.24 -1.51
N ILE A 92 -11.70 8.57 -1.74
CA ILE A 92 -11.49 9.15 -3.07
C ILE A 92 -10.15 8.69 -3.66
N MET A 93 -9.10 8.68 -2.83
CA MET A 93 -7.77 8.25 -3.24
C MET A 93 -7.80 6.80 -3.76
N VAL A 94 -8.42 5.88 -3.03
CA VAL A 94 -8.50 4.46 -3.39
C VAL A 94 -9.44 4.22 -4.58
N LEU A 95 -10.65 4.81 -4.57
CA LEU A 95 -11.68 4.49 -5.57
C LEU A 95 -11.49 5.21 -6.90
N VAL A 96 -10.85 6.38 -6.92
CA VAL A 96 -10.77 7.22 -8.13
C VAL A 96 -9.33 7.48 -8.53
N VAL A 97 -8.51 7.99 -7.61
CA VAL A 97 -7.17 8.50 -7.98
C VAL A 97 -6.19 7.36 -8.26
N VAL A 98 -6.17 6.29 -7.46
CA VAL A 98 -5.33 5.11 -7.72
C VAL A 98 -5.65 4.45 -9.07
N PRO A 99 -6.90 4.04 -9.39
CA PRO A 99 -7.18 3.41 -10.67
C PRO A 99 -6.87 4.35 -11.84
N PHE A 100 -7.19 5.64 -11.71
CA PHE A 100 -6.80 6.64 -12.70
C PHE A 100 -5.29 6.69 -12.94
N THR A 101 -4.50 6.66 -11.87
CA THR A 101 -3.04 6.72 -11.95
C THR A 101 -2.45 5.48 -12.63
N VAL A 102 -3.03 4.30 -12.39
CA VAL A 102 -2.60 3.06 -13.05
C VAL A 102 -2.83 3.13 -14.56
N PHE A 103 -4.05 3.46 -14.99
CA PHE A 103 -4.36 3.57 -16.42
C PHE A 103 -3.63 4.73 -17.11
N TRP A 104 -3.35 5.82 -16.37
CA TRP A 104 -2.48 6.90 -16.84
C TRP A 104 -1.08 6.38 -17.14
N TYR A 105 -0.51 5.62 -16.22
CA TYR A 105 0.84 5.08 -16.36
C TYR A 105 0.92 4.05 -17.50
N GLU A 106 -0.05 3.15 -17.62
CA GLU A 106 -0.14 2.21 -18.74
C GLU A 106 -0.28 2.91 -20.10
N GLY A 107 -0.92 4.08 -20.13
CA GLY A 107 -1.00 4.92 -21.33
C GLY A 107 0.36 5.49 -21.77
N LEU A 108 1.36 5.56 -20.89
CA LEU A 108 2.72 6.02 -21.23
C LEU A 108 3.54 4.95 -21.97
N ASP A 109 3.36 3.67 -21.60
CA ASP A 109 4.15 2.55 -22.15
C ASP A 109 3.61 2.03 -23.49
N ASN A 110 2.37 2.36 -23.86
CA ASN A 110 1.75 1.90 -25.12
C ASN A 110 2.09 2.77 -26.34
N ASP A 111 2.60 3.99 -26.15
CA ASP A 111 3.02 4.86 -27.24
C ASP A 111 4.49 4.56 -27.60
N ASP A 112 4.71 3.55 -28.45
CA ASP A 112 6.00 3.27 -29.11
C ASP A 112 6.42 4.41 -30.09
N ASP A 113 5.55 5.39 -30.34
CA ASP A 113 5.79 6.53 -31.22
C ASP A 113 6.30 7.74 -30.42
N VAL A 114 7.61 8.00 -30.57
CA VAL A 114 8.39 9.05 -29.89
C VAL A 114 7.94 10.49 -30.20
N GLU A 115 6.97 10.71 -31.07
CA GLU A 115 6.53 12.06 -31.46
C GLU A 115 5.05 12.31 -31.16
N SER A 116 4.83 13.16 -30.14
CA SER A 116 3.55 13.77 -29.74
C SER A 116 2.65 12.98 -28.78
N SER A 117 3.19 12.60 -27.62
CA SER A 117 2.39 12.31 -26.43
C SER A 117 1.74 13.59 -25.88
N SER A 118 0.73 14.09 -26.59
CA SER A 118 -0.12 15.16 -26.07
C SER A 118 -0.76 14.65 -24.77
N LEU A 119 -0.53 15.35 -23.66
CA LEU A 119 -1.15 15.09 -22.36
C LEU A 119 -2.66 14.81 -22.48
N GLY A 120 -3.34 15.42 -23.45
CA GLY A 120 -4.76 15.20 -23.74
C GLY A 120 -5.11 13.78 -24.22
N LYS A 121 -4.26 13.13 -25.03
CA LYS A 121 -4.49 11.75 -25.49
C LYS A 121 -4.33 10.75 -24.34
N GLN A 122 -3.39 11.02 -23.43
CA GLN A 122 -3.14 10.21 -22.23
C GLN A 122 -4.30 10.33 -21.23
N ILE A 123 -4.76 11.56 -20.95
CA ILE A 123 -5.96 11.80 -20.14
C ILE A 123 -7.15 11.05 -20.74
N LEU A 124 -7.35 11.15 -22.06
CA LEU A 124 -8.50 10.52 -22.73
C LEU A 124 -8.42 8.98 -22.65
N TYR A 125 -7.24 8.40 -22.81
CA TYR A 125 -7.03 6.97 -22.65
C TYR A 125 -7.35 6.52 -21.21
N ALA A 126 -6.79 7.21 -20.22
CA ALA A 126 -7.03 6.90 -18.81
C ALA A 126 -8.52 7.00 -18.47
N VAL A 127 -9.18 8.10 -18.84
CA VAL A 127 -10.61 8.33 -18.58
C VAL A 127 -11.49 7.25 -19.25
N LYS A 128 -11.16 6.85 -20.48
CA LYS A 128 -11.91 5.82 -21.21
C LYS A 128 -11.95 4.48 -20.46
N TRP A 129 -10.86 4.11 -19.79
CA TRP A 129 -10.76 2.84 -19.07
C TRP A 129 -11.16 2.93 -17.60
N VAL A 130 -11.00 4.10 -16.98
CA VAL A 130 -11.41 4.34 -15.59
C VAL A 130 -12.93 4.37 -15.44
N ILE A 131 -13.66 5.05 -16.34
CA ILE A 131 -15.12 5.19 -16.25
C ILE A 131 -15.87 3.85 -16.07
N PRO A 132 -15.66 2.81 -16.91
CA PRO A 132 -16.37 1.55 -16.74
C PRO A 132 -16.01 0.83 -15.43
N LEU A 133 -14.76 0.96 -14.98
CA LEU A 133 -14.29 0.37 -13.72
C LEU A 133 -14.93 1.08 -12.52
N ASP A 134 -14.90 2.42 -12.51
CA ASP A 134 -15.53 3.22 -11.46
C ASP A 134 -17.04 3.00 -11.42
N LEU A 135 -17.69 2.93 -12.59
CA LEU A 135 -19.13 2.66 -12.67
C LEU A 135 -19.50 1.29 -12.10
N LEU A 136 -18.66 0.27 -12.33
CA LEU A 136 -18.83 -1.06 -11.71
C LEU A 136 -18.65 -1.01 -10.19
N MET A 137 -17.62 -0.30 -9.71
CA MET A 137 -17.34 -0.15 -8.28
C MET A 137 -18.45 0.63 -7.54
N PHE A 138 -18.80 1.82 -8.03
CA PHE A 138 -19.87 2.63 -7.44
C PHE A 138 -21.24 1.97 -7.61
N GLY A 139 -21.51 1.33 -8.75
CA GLY A 139 -22.74 0.54 -8.96
C GLY A 139 -22.88 -0.58 -7.95
N GLY A 140 -21.79 -1.29 -7.64
CA GLY A 140 -21.75 -2.31 -6.59
C GLY A 140 -22.06 -1.74 -5.20
N ILE A 141 -21.45 -0.61 -4.84
CA ILE A 141 -21.68 0.05 -3.54
C ILE A 141 -23.12 0.55 -3.43
N ILE A 142 -23.69 1.12 -4.49
CA ILE A 142 -25.08 1.58 -4.52
C ILE A 142 -26.05 0.39 -4.38
N ALA A 143 -25.79 -0.71 -5.08
CA ALA A 143 -26.58 -1.94 -4.94
C ALA A 143 -26.54 -2.45 -3.49
N LEU A 144 -25.34 -2.52 -2.88
CA LEU A 144 -25.19 -2.91 -1.48
C LEU A 144 -25.94 -1.98 -0.52
N TYR A 145 -25.88 -0.66 -0.75
CA TYR A 145 -26.62 0.31 0.04
C TYR A 145 -28.14 0.10 -0.04
N TRP A 146 -28.66 -0.26 -1.21
CA TRP A 146 -30.09 -0.57 -1.38
C TRP A 146 -30.53 -1.76 -0.51
N PHE A 147 -29.70 -2.80 -0.40
CA PHE A 147 -30.02 -4.00 0.39
C PHE A 147 -29.69 -3.86 1.88
N PHE A 148 -28.63 -3.14 2.24
CA PHE A 148 -28.05 -3.14 3.60
C PHE A 148 -27.89 -1.74 4.22
N GLY A 149 -28.49 -0.70 3.64
CA GLY A 149 -28.36 0.70 4.13
C GLY A 149 -29.13 1.03 5.42
N SER A 150 -29.82 0.06 6.02
CA SER A 150 -30.58 0.24 7.25
C SER A 150 -29.92 -0.45 8.44
N ALA A 151 -29.69 0.29 9.52
CA ALA A 151 -29.18 -0.25 10.78
C ALA A 151 -30.34 -0.48 11.76
N SER A 152 -30.51 -1.73 12.21
CA SER A 152 -31.52 -2.09 13.22
C SER A 152 -30.92 -2.00 14.62
N ILE A 153 -31.33 -0.97 15.37
CA ILE A 153 -30.88 -0.74 16.74
C ILE A 153 -31.97 -1.24 17.69
N LYS A 154 -31.59 -2.14 18.62
CA LYS A 154 -32.49 -2.58 19.70
C LYS A 154 -32.54 -1.48 20.75
N VAL A 155 -33.70 -0.87 20.93
CA VAL A 155 -33.92 0.17 21.93
C VAL A 155 -34.98 -0.26 22.94
N VAL A 156 -34.85 0.25 24.15
CA VAL A 156 -35.81 0.04 25.22
C VAL A 156 -36.64 1.31 25.33
N ASN A 157 -37.90 1.25 24.89
CA ASN A 157 -38.82 2.34 25.09
C ASN A 157 -39.42 2.25 26.49
N LEU A 158 -39.21 3.30 27.26
CA LEU A 158 -39.78 3.50 28.59
C LEU A 158 -40.95 4.47 28.45
N THR A 159 -42.17 4.02 28.70
CA THR A 159 -43.35 4.88 28.76
C THR A 159 -43.86 4.97 30.19
N GLY A 160 -44.15 6.18 30.66
CA GLY A 160 -44.65 6.45 32.01
C GLY A 160 -45.51 7.70 32.05
N ASN A 161 -46.35 7.83 33.07
CA ASN A 161 -47.22 9.00 33.24
C ASN A 161 -46.41 10.23 33.64
N LEU A 162 -46.83 11.40 33.13
CA LEU A 162 -46.27 12.70 33.52
C LEU A 162 -46.59 12.98 35.00
N GLN A 163 -45.57 13.19 35.82
CA GLN A 163 -45.74 13.59 37.22
C GLN A 163 -45.62 15.12 37.38
N PRO A 164 -46.44 15.74 38.25
CA PRO A 164 -46.36 17.17 38.53
C PRO A 164 -45.02 17.53 39.18
N ARG A 165 -44.47 18.67 38.77
CA ARG A 165 -43.17 19.23 39.19
C ARG A 165 -43.22 19.64 40.66
N GLY A 166 -43.06 18.69 41.58
CA GLY A 166 -43.11 18.94 43.02
C GLY A 166 -42.42 17.89 43.88
N ASP A 167 -42.37 16.63 43.44
CA ASP A 167 -41.72 15.57 44.18
C ASP A 167 -40.35 15.23 43.58
N PHE A 168 -39.38 15.00 44.45
CA PHE A 168 -38.03 14.58 44.09
C PHE A 168 -38.11 13.38 43.12
N ILE A 169 -37.56 13.54 41.92
CA ILE A 169 -37.49 12.46 40.92
C ILE A 169 -36.63 11.35 41.54
N ASN A 170 -37.27 10.29 42.01
CA ASN A 170 -36.57 9.09 42.44
C ASN A 170 -35.95 8.47 41.19
N PHE A 171 -34.63 8.33 41.14
CA PHE A 171 -33.90 7.78 39.98
C PHE A 171 -34.38 6.36 39.59
N ASP A 172 -35.06 5.66 40.50
CA ASP A 172 -35.65 4.33 40.33
C ASP A 172 -37.14 4.33 39.90
N TYR A 173 -37.66 5.42 39.36
CA TYR A 173 -39.07 5.52 38.94
C TYR A 173 -39.54 4.39 37.99
N CYS A 174 -38.64 3.89 37.12
CA CYS A 174 -38.90 2.77 36.21
C CYS A 174 -38.40 1.40 36.73
N ALA A 175 -37.93 1.30 37.99
CA ALA A 175 -37.50 0.04 38.61
C ALA A 175 -38.65 -0.69 39.33
N GLN A 176 -39.69 0.03 39.73
CA GLN A 176 -40.87 -0.55 40.36
C GLN A 176 -41.78 -1.21 39.32
N PRO A 177 -42.31 -2.42 39.58
CA PRO A 177 -43.33 -3.01 38.73
C PRO A 177 -44.58 -2.10 38.78
N PHE A 178 -45.19 -1.84 37.62
CA PHE A 178 -46.46 -1.09 37.44
C PHE A 178 -46.41 0.45 37.30
N THR A 179 -45.26 1.13 37.38
CA THR A 179 -45.16 2.59 37.17
C THR A 179 -44.69 3.00 35.77
N CYS A 180 -43.93 2.13 35.11
CA CYS A 180 -43.27 2.40 33.83
C CYS A 180 -43.30 1.14 32.97
N ILE A 181 -43.78 1.25 31.73
CA ILE A 181 -43.86 0.13 30.80
C ILE A 181 -42.54 0.08 30.02
N LYS A 182 -41.81 -1.03 30.17
CA LYS A 182 -40.58 -1.32 29.44
C LYS A 182 -40.91 -2.16 28.22
N THR A 183 -40.77 -1.58 27.03
CA THR A 183 -40.97 -2.29 25.75
C THR A 183 -39.67 -2.37 24.96
N ASN A 184 -39.27 -3.59 24.59
CA ASN A 184 -38.16 -3.78 23.68
C ASN A 184 -38.66 -3.53 22.26
N THR A 185 -38.14 -2.51 21.60
CA THR A 185 -38.51 -2.18 20.22
C THR A 185 -37.26 -2.10 19.35
N ILE A 186 -37.43 -2.33 18.05
CA ILE A 186 -36.34 -2.21 17.07
C ILE A 186 -36.60 -0.92 16.29
N VAL A 187 -35.64 0.00 16.35
CA VAL A 187 -35.67 1.23 15.55
C VAL A 187 -34.70 1.06 14.39
N ASN A 188 -35.22 1.20 13.18
CA ASN A 188 -34.41 1.19 11.96
C ASN A 188 -33.95 2.62 11.67
N VAL A 189 -32.64 2.83 11.70
CA VAL A 189 -32.02 4.11 11.35
C VAL A 189 -31.39 3.98 9.98
N ALA A 190 -31.78 4.86 9.05
CA ALA A 190 -31.16 4.94 7.74
C ALA A 190 -29.74 5.50 7.88
N VAL A 191 -28.75 4.79 7.34
CA VAL A 191 -27.35 5.22 7.37
C VAL A 191 -27.13 6.24 6.25
N SER A 192 -26.38 7.31 6.53
CA SER A 192 -25.98 8.26 5.48
C SER A 192 -25.16 7.56 4.38
N PRO A 193 -25.44 7.79 3.09
CA PRO A 193 -24.75 7.11 1.99
C PRO A 193 -23.23 7.33 2.02
N PHE A 194 -22.76 8.51 2.45
CA PHE A 194 -21.33 8.80 2.58
C PHE A 194 -20.65 7.93 3.64
N VAL A 195 -21.29 7.76 4.79
CA VAL A 195 -20.78 6.92 5.88
C VAL A 195 -20.78 5.45 5.46
N TYR A 196 -21.79 5.04 4.69
CA TYR A 196 -21.87 3.69 4.14
C TYR A 196 -20.70 3.38 3.19
N VAL A 197 -20.37 4.29 2.27
CA VAL A 197 -19.23 4.11 1.35
C VAL A 197 -17.92 3.96 2.13
N ILE A 198 -17.68 4.84 3.10
CA ILE A 198 -16.48 4.78 3.96
C ILE A 198 -16.42 3.43 4.71
N ALA A 199 -17.55 2.96 5.25
CA ALA A 199 -17.62 1.69 5.95
C ALA A 199 -17.31 0.51 5.03
N CYS A 200 -17.83 0.48 3.80
CA CYS A 200 -17.55 -0.56 2.82
C CYS A 200 -16.05 -0.61 2.45
N VAL A 201 -15.46 0.54 2.15
CA VAL A 201 -14.03 0.62 1.79
C VAL A 201 -13.14 0.24 2.97
N SER A 202 -13.49 0.69 4.18
CA SER A 202 -12.74 0.36 5.40
C SER A 202 -12.86 -1.13 5.75
N PHE A 203 -14.04 -1.72 5.57
CA PHE A 203 -14.26 -3.15 5.76
C PHE A 203 -13.42 -3.98 4.79
N LEU A 204 -13.47 -3.67 3.50
CA LEU A 204 -12.64 -4.34 2.50
C LEU A 204 -11.15 -4.15 2.79
N GLY A 205 -10.75 -2.93 3.13
CA GLY A 205 -9.38 -2.60 3.53
C GLY A 205 -8.92 -3.40 4.74
N SER A 206 -9.78 -3.64 5.73
CA SER A 206 -9.45 -4.44 6.91
C SER A 206 -9.14 -5.90 6.56
N VAL A 207 -9.86 -6.48 5.60
CA VAL A 207 -9.62 -7.86 5.11
C VAL A 207 -8.28 -7.93 4.38
N ILE A 208 -8.02 -6.99 3.48
CA ILE A 208 -6.75 -6.89 2.75
C ILE A 208 -5.58 -6.68 3.72
N MET A 209 -5.74 -5.78 4.70
CA MET A 209 -4.73 -5.51 5.73
C MET A 209 -4.46 -6.73 6.61
N SER A 210 -5.48 -7.53 6.92
CA SER A 210 -5.29 -8.78 7.68
C SER A 210 -4.40 -9.77 6.92
N ILE A 211 -4.61 -9.92 5.60
CA ILE A 211 -3.83 -10.83 4.76
C ILE A 211 -2.41 -10.30 4.56
N PHE A 212 -2.25 -9.07 4.03
CA PHE A 212 -0.94 -8.53 3.69
C PHE A 212 -0.14 -8.07 4.92
N GLY A 213 -0.80 -7.52 5.94
CA GLY A 213 -0.17 -7.16 7.20
C GLY A 213 0.37 -8.40 7.90
N GLY A 214 -0.42 -9.48 7.98
CA GLY A 214 0.03 -10.75 8.55
C GLY A 214 1.22 -11.36 7.79
N LEU A 215 1.16 -11.38 6.46
CA LEU A 215 2.28 -11.85 5.64
C LEU A 215 3.53 -10.99 5.82
N GLY A 216 3.39 -9.67 5.89
CA GLY A 216 4.51 -8.75 6.10
C GLY A 216 5.24 -8.99 7.42
N PHE A 217 4.51 -9.21 8.51
CA PHE A 217 5.10 -9.50 9.82
C PHE A 217 5.79 -10.86 9.88
N ILE A 218 5.34 -11.84 9.11
CA ILE A 218 5.94 -13.19 9.07
C ILE A 218 7.13 -13.24 8.09
N ALA A 219 7.09 -12.48 7.00
CA ALA A 219 8.15 -12.49 5.99
C ALA A 219 9.49 -11.99 6.56
N LEU A 220 9.50 -10.90 7.34
CA LEU A 220 10.74 -10.34 7.89
C LEU A 220 11.56 -11.32 8.75
N PRO A 221 10.99 -12.03 9.74
CA PRO A 221 11.76 -13.00 10.51
C PRO A 221 12.19 -14.21 9.66
N ILE A 222 11.36 -14.66 8.70
CA ILE A 222 11.73 -15.75 7.79
C ILE A 222 12.91 -15.33 6.90
N ASP A 223 12.86 -14.15 6.30
CA ASP A 223 13.94 -13.61 5.46
C ASP A 223 15.25 -13.47 6.24
N LEU A 224 15.18 -13.07 7.50
CA LEU A 224 16.36 -12.97 8.37
C LEU A 224 16.93 -14.34 8.76
N ILE A 225 16.08 -15.34 8.99
CA ILE A 225 16.50 -16.73 9.24
C ILE A 225 17.13 -17.32 7.98
N GLU A 226 16.48 -17.16 6.82
CA GLU A 226 16.98 -17.64 5.54
C GLU A 226 18.31 -16.97 5.19
N GLY A 227 18.42 -15.65 5.40
CA GLY A 227 19.65 -14.89 5.23
C GLY A 227 20.79 -15.37 6.14
N PHE A 228 20.49 -15.84 7.35
CA PHE A 228 21.49 -16.41 8.26
C PHE A 228 21.93 -17.82 7.85
N ILE A 229 21.00 -18.65 7.38
CA ILE A 229 21.25 -20.02 6.91
C ILE A 229 22.08 -20.01 5.62
N HIS A 230 21.69 -19.18 4.65
CA HIS A 230 22.32 -19.06 3.34
C HIS A 230 23.43 -18.00 3.27
N ARG A 231 23.99 -17.59 4.41
CA ARG A 231 25.07 -16.60 4.46
C ARG A 231 26.27 -17.01 3.61
N THR A 232 26.90 -16.03 2.98
CA THR A 232 28.16 -16.23 2.27
C THR A 232 29.25 -16.59 3.28
N LYS A 233 29.98 -17.67 3.00
CA LYS A 233 31.11 -18.11 3.82
C LYS A 233 32.41 -17.58 3.21
N PRO A 234 33.41 -17.24 4.02
CA PRO A 234 34.70 -16.82 3.51
C PRO A 234 35.32 -17.92 2.66
N ILE A 235 35.92 -17.52 1.54
CA ILE A 235 36.63 -18.41 0.61
C ILE A 235 38.11 -18.05 0.57
N SER A 236 38.97 -19.05 0.34
CA SER A 236 40.40 -18.81 0.16
C SER A 236 40.69 -18.16 -1.19
N THR A 237 41.85 -17.50 -1.29
CA THR A 237 42.33 -16.83 -2.52
C THR A 237 42.40 -17.80 -3.71
N ALA A 238 42.97 -18.99 -3.50
CA ALA A 238 43.09 -20.01 -4.55
C ALA A 238 41.72 -20.47 -5.08
N LEU A 239 40.74 -20.68 -4.19
CA LEU A 239 39.38 -21.06 -4.57
C LEU A 239 38.63 -19.91 -5.28
N TYR A 240 38.91 -18.67 -4.91
CA TYR A 240 38.36 -17.49 -5.58
C TYR A 240 38.84 -17.40 -7.03
N GLU A 241 40.14 -17.56 -7.26
CA GLU A 241 40.72 -17.54 -8.61
C GLU A 241 40.15 -18.65 -9.51
N GLU A 242 40.04 -19.87 -8.99
CA GLU A 242 39.44 -21.00 -9.71
C GLU A 242 37.98 -20.71 -10.10
N ARG A 243 37.15 -20.28 -9.14
CA ARG A 243 35.73 -19.97 -9.40
C ARG A 243 35.57 -18.78 -10.33
N LYS A 244 36.41 -17.76 -10.20
CA LYS A 244 36.42 -16.60 -11.08
C LYS A 244 36.77 -16.99 -12.52
N ALA A 245 37.71 -17.91 -12.70
CA ALA A 245 38.05 -18.44 -14.02
C ALA A 245 36.85 -19.18 -14.66
N ILE A 246 36.15 -20.02 -13.90
CA ILE A 246 34.96 -20.74 -14.38
C ILE A 246 33.83 -19.75 -14.78
N ILE A 247 33.58 -18.72 -13.96
CA ILE A 247 32.59 -17.68 -14.29
C ILE A 247 33.03 -16.90 -15.53
N GLY A 248 34.33 -16.59 -15.66
CA GLY A 248 34.89 -15.95 -16.84
C GLY A 248 34.65 -16.76 -18.12
N GLN A 249 34.88 -18.08 -18.09
CA GLN A 249 34.59 -18.98 -19.21
C GLN A 249 33.10 -19.01 -19.58
N LYS A 250 32.21 -18.99 -18.59
CA LYS A 250 30.76 -18.90 -18.86
C LYS A 250 30.41 -17.56 -19.49
N ALA A 251 30.98 -16.46 -19.00
CA ALA A 251 30.76 -15.13 -19.56
C ALA A 251 31.24 -15.02 -21.02
N THR A 252 32.37 -15.65 -21.39
CA THR A 252 32.83 -15.68 -22.79
C THR A 252 31.87 -16.46 -23.68
N ILE A 253 31.36 -17.61 -23.22
CA ILE A 253 30.36 -18.39 -23.97
C ILE A 253 29.07 -17.58 -24.17
N LEU A 254 28.60 -16.87 -23.13
CA LEU A 254 27.44 -15.99 -23.28
C LEU A 254 27.72 -14.81 -24.20
N HIS A 255 28.92 -14.23 -24.16
CA HIS A 255 29.30 -13.15 -25.06
C HIS A 255 29.18 -13.59 -26.52
N GLU A 256 29.73 -14.77 -26.85
CA GLU A 256 29.61 -15.38 -28.19
C GLU A 256 28.15 -15.67 -28.57
N ALA A 257 27.35 -16.20 -27.64
CA ALA A 257 25.92 -16.42 -27.86
C ALA A 257 25.16 -15.10 -28.11
N GLY A 258 25.53 -14.03 -27.41
CA GLY A 258 24.99 -12.68 -27.59
C GLY A 258 25.32 -12.10 -28.96
N GLU A 259 26.55 -12.28 -29.45
CA GLU A 259 26.94 -11.87 -30.81
C GLU A 259 26.15 -12.64 -31.89
N ALA A 260 25.94 -13.94 -31.70
CA ALA A 260 25.13 -14.75 -32.61
C ALA A 260 23.66 -14.27 -32.66
N ILE A 261 23.06 -13.95 -31.51
CA ILE A 261 21.70 -13.38 -31.44
C ILE A 261 21.66 -12.00 -32.11
N MET A 262 22.66 -11.14 -31.88
CA MET A 262 22.73 -9.83 -32.52
C MET A 262 22.89 -9.95 -34.05
N ALA A 263 23.62 -10.94 -34.54
CA ALA A 263 23.72 -11.24 -35.96
C ALA A 263 22.39 -11.74 -36.55
N GLU A 264 21.66 -12.61 -35.84
CA GLU A 264 20.30 -13.04 -36.22
C GLU A 264 19.33 -11.84 -36.31
N ILE A 265 19.44 -10.88 -35.39
CA ILE A 265 18.64 -9.64 -35.38
C ILE A 265 19.00 -8.74 -36.57
N LYS A 266 20.30 -8.49 -36.82
CA LYS A 266 20.77 -7.65 -37.94
C LYS A 266 20.45 -8.25 -39.31
N GLY A 267 20.39 -9.58 -39.41
CA GLY A 267 20.01 -10.31 -40.63
C GLY A 267 18.52 -10.22 -40.98
N GLN A 268 17.66 -9.74 -40.06
CA GLN A 268 16.25 -9.48 -40.36
C GLN A 268 16.06 -8.14 -41.09
N LYS A 269 16.25 -8.15 -42.42
CA LYS A 269 15.68 -7.13 -43.31
C LYS A 269 14.54 -7.72 -44.14
N GLN A 270 13.38 -7.05 -44.04
CA GLN A 270 12.20 -7.05 -44.93
C GLN A 270 11.39 -8.35 -45.16
N GLY A 271 10.13 -8.31 -44.70
CA GLY A 271 8.95 -8.73 -45.47
C GLY A 271 8.51 -10.20 -45.43
N GLY A 272 7.44 -10.49 -44.68
CA GLY A 272 6.66 -11.72 -44.89
C GLY A 272 5.75 -12.12 -43.72
N ILE A 273 4.55 -12.62 -44.02
CA ILE A 273 3.46 -12.98 -43.08
C ILE A 273 3.86 -14.07 -42.04
N GLY A 274 5.01 -14.74 -42.23
CA GLY A 274 5.62 -15.65 -41.24
C GLY A 274 6.50 -14.99 -40.17
N LEU A 275 6.72 -13.66 -40.21
CA LEU A 275 7.60 -12.94 -39.28
C LEU A 275 7.13 -13.02 -37.84
N ASN A 276 5.82 -12.97 -37.57
CA ASN A 276 5.29 -12.88 -36.20
C ASN A 276 5.69 -14.06 -35.31
N ARG A 277 5.77 -15.29 -35.85
CA ARG A 277 6.19 -16.46 -35.05
C ARG A 277 7.70 -16.46 -34.81
N ARG A 278 8.50 -16.10 -35.82
CA ARG A 278 9.97 -16.07 -35.74
C ARG A 278 10.47 -14.89 -34.89
N GLN A 279 9.82 -13.73 -34.97
CA GLN A 279 10.09 -12.55 -34.16
C GLN A 279 9.73 -12.78 -32.68
N ARG A 280 8.63 -13.50 -32.39
CA ARG A 280 8.33 -13.97 -31.03
C ARG A 280 9.39 -14.93 -30.50
N ASN A 281 9.88 -15.84 -31.34
CA ASN A 281 10.97 -16.75 -30.94
C ASN A 281 12.27 -16.01 -30.69
N LEU A 282 12.61 -15.00 -31.49
CA LEU A 282 13.79 -14.15 -31.28
C LEU A 282 13.68 -13.33 -29.99
N LYS A 283 12.52 -12.70 -29.73
CA LYS A 283 12.26 -12.01 -28.46
C LYS A 283 12.36 -12.95 -27.25
N ARG A 284 11.91 -14.21 -27.39
CA ARG A 284 12.10 -15.23 -26.33
C ARG A 284 13.58 -15.54 -26.11
N LYS A 285 14.35 -15.81 -27.18
CA LYS A 285 15.80 -16.02 -27.08
C LYS A 285 16.51 -14.82 -26.43
N GLU A 286 16.13 -13.60 -26.78
CA GLU A 286 16.69 -12.39 -26.19
C GLU A 286 16.35 -12.28 -24.69
N ASN A 287 15.10 -12.54 -24.31
CA ASN A 287 14.70 -12.52 -22.90
C ASN A 287 15.38 -13.61 -22.08
N ASP A 288 15.53 -14.81 -22.64
CA ASP A 288 16.24 -15.92 -21.98
C ASP A 288 17.73 -15.58 -21.84
N PHE A 289 18.36 -15.00 -22.87
CA PHE A 289 19.73 -14.49 -22.78
C PHE A 289 19.89 -13.42 -21.68
N ARG A 290 18.98 -12.44 -21.59
CA ARG A 290 19.00 -11.43 -20.52
C ARG A 290 18.92 -12.05 -19.12
N ARG A 291 18.10 -13.10 -18.95
CA ARG A 291 18.02 -13.85 -17.68
C ARG A 291 19.34 -14.55 -17.36
N ASP A 292 19.95 -15.20 -18.33
CA ASP A 292 21.21 -15.93 -18.12
C ASP A 292 22.36 -14.96 -17.77
N VAL A 293 22.40 -13.78 -18.40
CA VAL A 293 23.33 -12.70 -18.04
C VAL A 293 23.12 -12.24 -16.60
N MET A 294 21.87 -11.98 -16.21
CA MET A 294 21.52 -11.57 -14.84
C MET A 294 21.93 -12.62 -13.79
N ILE A 295 21.72 -13.90 -14.09
CA ILE A 295 22.12 -15.02 -13.20
C ILE A 295 23.64 -15.03 -13.01
N ILE A 296 24.41 -14.87 -14.08
CA ILE A 296 25.88 -14.82 -14.00
C ILE A 296 26.37 -13.63 -13.21
N GLU A 297 25.75 -12.46 -13.41
CA GLU A 297 26.08 -11.25 -12.65
C GLU A 297 25.84 -11.46 -11.15
N ILE A 298 24.70 -12.05 -10.77
CA ILE A 298 24.40 -12.41 -9.37
C ILE A 298 25.44 -13.40 -8.81
N HIS A 299 25.84 -14.41 -9.59
CA HIS A 299 26.87 -15.36 -9.16
C HIS A 299 28.24 -14.68 -8.97
N TYR A 300 28.59 -13.76 -9.85
CA TYR A 300 29.84 -12.99 -9.75
C TYR A 300 29.83 -12.08 -8.52
N GLN A 301 28.75 -11.33 -8.29
CA GLN A 301 28.59 -10.48 -7.11
C GLN A 301 28.69 -11.29 -5.81
N ARG A 302 28.01 -12.44 -5.73
CA ARG A 302 28.10 -13.35 -4.57
C ARG A 302 29.52 -13.87 -4.34
N LEU A 303 30.26 -14.18 -5.41
CA LEU A 303 31.64 -14.62 -5.32
C LEU A 303 32.53 -13.48 -4.79
N GLU A 304 32.35 -12.27 -5.30
CA GLU A 304 33.10 -11.08 -4.87
C GLU A 304 32.82 -10.73 -3.40
N ASP A 305 31.56 -10.81 -2.96
CA ASP A 305 31.19 -10.61 -1.56
C ASP A 305 31.76 -11.68 -0.63
N SER A 306 31.80 -12.94 -1.06
CA SER A 306 32.40 -14.02 -0.26
C SER A 306 33.90 -13.83 -0.02
N TYR A 307 34.59 -13.14 -0.94
CA TYR A 307 36.02 -12.86 -0.84
C TYR A 307 36.32 -11.54 -0.12
N LYS A 308 35.65 -10.44 -0.49
CA LYS A 308 35.90 -9.10 0.07
C LYS A 308 35.27 -8.90 1.45
N HIS A 309 34.02 -9.33 1.60
CA HIS A 309 33.24 -9.09 2.82
C HIS A 309 33.30 -10.27 3.79
N ALA A 310 33.79 -11.45 3.37
CA ALA A 310 34.07 -12.62 4.22
C ALA A 310 32.91 -13.05 5.15
N GLY A 311 31.68 -12.69 4.81
CA GLY A 311 30.49 -12.94 5.63
C GLY A 311 30.24 -11.93 6.77
N GLY A 312 30.96 -10.81 6.86
CA GLY A 312 30.75 -9.76 7.87
C GLY A 312 30.96 -10.22 9.32
N ASP A 313 30.73 -9.31 10.27
CA ASP A 313 30.81 -9.65 11.70
C ASP A 313 29.69 -10.62 12.10
N PHE A 314 30.07 -11.81 12.52
CA PHE A 314 29.14 -12.86 12.99
C PHE A 314 28.20 -12.38 14.10
N LEU A 315 28.69 -11.51 14.99
CA LEU A 315 27.90 -10.91 16.07
C LEU A 315 26.81 -9.98 15.55
N LEU A 316 27.10 -9.22 14.49
CA LEU A 316 26.16 -8.30 13.86
C LEU A 316 25.04 -9.08 13.15
N GLN A 317 25.35 -10.27 12.63
CA GLN A 317 24.37 -11.16 12.03
C GLN A 317 23.47 -11.85 13.06
N ILE A 318 24.01 -12.31 14.18
CA ILE A 318 23.20 -12.80 15.31
C ILE A 318 22.33 -11.65 15.84
N GLY A 319 22.89 -10.45 15.98
CA GLY A 319 22.15 -9.27 16.40
C GLY A 319 20.96 -8.97 15.48
N LYS A 320 21.14 -9.04 14.16
CA LYS A 320 20.07 -8.89 13.17
C LYS A 320 19.01 -9.99 13.27
N LEU A 321 19.41 -11.24 13.48
CA LEU A 321 18.48 -12.36 13.64
C LEU A 321 17.65 -12.24 14.93
N VAL A 322 18.30 -11.88 16.05
CA VAL A 322 17.63 -11.69 17.33
C VAL A 322 16.72 -10.46 17.30
N ALA A 323 17.17 -9.34 16.73
CA ALA A 323 16.36 -8.14 16.56
C ALA A 323 15.13 -8.42 15.66
N GLY A 324 15.31 -9.20 14.59
CA GLY A 324 14.20 -9.59 13.71
C GLY A 324 13.15 -10.51 14.33
N ILE A 325 13.54 -11.34 15.29
CA ILE A 325 12.61 -12.23 16.02
C ILE A 325 11.92 -11.49 17.16
N ILE A 326 12.59 -10.53 17.79
CA ILE A 326 12.06 -9.77 18.94
C ILE A 326 11.20 -8.58 18.48
N GLY A 327 11.42 -8.05 17.28
CA GLY A 327 10.74 -6.86 16.74
C GLY A 327 11.50 -5.58 17.04
#